data_AF-A0A454A7N9-F1
#
_entry.id   AF-A0A454A7N9-F1
#
_cell.length_a   1.000
_cell.length_b   1.000
_cell.length_c   1.000
_cell.angle_alpha   90.00
_cell.angle_beta   90.00
_cell.angle_gamma   90.00
#
_symmetry.space_group_name_H-M   'P 1'
#
loop_
_entity.id
_entity.type
_entity.pdbx_description
1 polymer ?
#
loop_
_entity_poly.entity_id
_entity_poly.type
_entity_poly.pdbx_seq_one_letter_code
_entity_poly.pdbx_strand_id
1 'polypeptide(L)'
;MTDNTYQPAKVWTWDKSAGGAFANINRPVSGPTHEKTLPVGKHPLQLYSLGTPNGQKVTIMLEELLALGVTGAEYDAWLIRIGDGDQILQRLCRSEPKLEDPGIARPYP
;
A
#
# COMPACT_ATOMS: atom_id res chain seq x y z
N MET A 1 18.25 30.60 33.08
CA MET A 1 18.04 29.20 32.67
C MET A 1 17.09 29.24 31.50
N THR A 2 17.56 29.05 30.27
CA THR A 2 16.70 28.86 29.10
C THR A 2 16.02 27.51 29.25
N ASP A 3 14.68 27.49 29.21
CA ASP A 3 13.91 26.25 29.15
C ASP A 3 14.38 25.43 27.94
N ASN A 4 15.04 24.30 28.18
CA ASN A 4 15.54 23.39 27.15
C ASN A 4 14.43 22.49 26.57
N THR A 5 13.18 22.95 26.68
CA THR A 5 11.98 22.26 26.20
C THR A 5 11.84 22.53 24.71
N TYR A 6 11.64 21.47 23.93
CA TYR A 6 11.44 21.55 22.47
C TYR A 6 10.35 22.57 22.13
N GLN A 7 10.70 23.53 21.25
CA GLN A 7 9.79 24.53 20.71
C GLN A 7 9.55 24.23 19.22
N PRO A 8 8.35 23.80 18.81
CA PRO A 8 8.07 23.54 17.40
C PRO A 8 8.15 24.84 16.58
N ALA A 9 8.66 24.75 15.35
CA ALA A 9 8.71 25.88 14.43
C ALA A 9 7.30 26.33 14.00
N LYS A 10 7.14 27.62 13.71
CA LYS A 10 5.89 28.21 13.19
C LYS A 10 5.43 27.55 11.87
N VAL A 11 6.39 27.12 11.06
CA VAL A 11 6.16 26.35 9.83
C VAL A 11 7.04 25.11 9.93
N TRP A 12 6.43 23.93 9.84
CA TRP A 12 7.15 22.68 9.86
C TRP A 12 8.00 22.52 8.59
N THR A 13 9.21 21.99 8.75
CA THR A 13 10.13 21.68 7.64
C THR A 13 10.56 20.23 7.74
N TRP A 14 10.75 19.59 6.58
CA TRP A 14 11.18 18.20 6.53
C TRP A 14 12.70 18.09 6.63
N ASP A 15 13.19 17.69 7.81
CA ASP A 15 14.58 17.32 7.99
C ASP A 15 14.78 15.84 7.61
N LYS A 16 15.50 15.59 6.51
CA LYS A 16 15.76 14.24 5.99
C LYS A 16 16.68 13.40 6.88
N SER A 17 17.27 13.99 7.93
CA SER A 17 18.13 13.28 8.88
C SER A 17 17.36 12.52 9.96
N ALA A 18 16.03 12.73 10.08
CA ALA A 18 15.18 11.97 11.00
C ALA A 18 15.10 10.50 10.56
N GLY A 19 15.89 9.64 11.22
CA GLY A 19 16.00 8.21 10.93
C GLY A 19 14.76 7.38 11.32
N GLY A 20 14.92 6.05 11.32
CA GLY A 20 13.85 5.10 11.65
C GLY A 20 13.59 4.10 10.51
N ALA A 21 12.89 3.01 10.82
CA ALA A 21 12.69 1.88 9.89
C ALA A 21 11.97 2.25 8.58
N PHE A 22 11.25 3.37 8.55
CA PHE A 22 10.48 3.85 7.39
C PHE A 22 10.96 5.21 6.86
N ALA A 23 12.14 5.69 7.28
CA ALA A 23 12.67 6.99 6.87
C ALA A 23 12.93 7.07 5.34
N ASN A 24 13.18 5.93 4.70
CA ASN A 24 13.38 5.82 3.26
C ASN A 24 12.07 5.95 2.44
N ILE A 25 10.90 5.72 3.06
CA ILE A 25 9.59 5.76 2.38
C ILE A 25 8.71 6.94 2.82
N ASN A 26 8.85 7.42 4.05
CA ASN A 26 8.03 8.50 4.58
C ASN A 26 8.47 9.84 3.99
N ARG A 27 7.54 10.52 3.32
CA ARG A 27 7.79 11.83 2.70
C ARG A 27 6.56 12.73 2.81
N PRO A 28 6.73 14.06 2.88
CA PRO A 28 5.63 15.02 3.02
C PRO A 28 4.85 15.25 1.72
N VAL A 29 5.21 14.55 0.63
CA VAL A 29 4.61 14.70 -0.69
C VAL A 29 4.11 13.35 -1.20
N SER A 30 2.91 13.31 -1.77
CA SER A 30 2.38 12.11 -2.43
C SER A 30 2.79 12.07 -3.91
N GLY A 31 2.61 10.93 -4.58
CA GLY A 31 3.05 10.77 -5.97
C GLY A 31 3.59 9.37 -6.25
N PRO A 32 3.68 8.93 -7.50
CA PRO A 32 4.57 7.84 -7.84
C PRO A 32 6.04 8.25 -7.68
N THR A 33 6.92 7.28 -7.46
CA THR A 33 8.38 7.44 -7.45
C THR A 33 9.05 6.74 -8.63
N HIS A 34 8.39 5.71 -9.16
CA HIS A 34 8.82 4.95 -10.32
C HIS A 34 7.58 4.32 -10.99
N GLU A 35 7.74 3.89 -12.23
CA GLU A 35 6.73 3.15 -12.98
C GLU A 35 6.98 1.65 -12.82
N LYS A 36 5.92 0.88 -12.56
CA LYS A 36 5.98 -0.59 -12.53
C LYS A 36 4.65 -1.16 -12.95
N THR A 37 4.70 -2.09 -13.88
CA THR A 37 3.53 -2.88 -14.25
C THR A 37 3.29 -3.93 -13.17
N LEU A 38 2.11 -3.91 -12.58
CA LEU A 38 1.70 -4.91 -11.60
C LEU A 38 1.27 -6.20 -12.33
N PRO A 39 1.69 -7.39 -11.84
CA PRO A 39 1.29 -8.65 -12.43
C PRO A 39 -0.21 -8.88 -12.27
N VAL A 40 -0.85 -9.46 -13.28
CA VAL A 40 -2.27 -9.82 -13.27
C VAL A 40 -2.38 -11.32 -13.54
N GLY A 41 -3.03 -12.05 -12.63
CA GLY A 41 -3.26 -13.48 -12.77
C GLY A 41 -4.61 -13.79 -13.42
N LYS A 42 -5.08 -15.02 -13.18
CA LYS A 42 -6.28 -15.56 -13.84
C LYS A 42 -7.57 -15.34 -13.04
N HIS A 43 -7.45 -15.04 -11.76
CA HIS A 43 -8.60 -14.98 -10.85
C HIS A 43 -9.31 -13.62 -10.95
N PRO A 44 -10.62 -13.56 -10.64
CA PRO A 44 -11.44 -12.36 -10.81
C PRO A 44 -11.02 -11.20 -9.90
N LEU A 45 -10.32 -11.48 -8.80
CA LEU A 45 -9.79 -10.47 -7.89
C LEU A 45 -8.26 -10.49 -7.91
N GLN A 46 -7.66 -9.30 -8.04
CA GLN A 46 -6.21 -9.12 -7.95
C GLN A 46 -5.92 -8.34 -6.67
N LEU A 47 -5.35 -9.02 -5.68
CA LEU A 47 -5.01 -8.44 -4.37
C LEU A 47 -3.52 -8.09 -4.33
N TYR A 48 -3.20 -6.82 -4.13
CA TYR A 48 -1.84 -6.34 -3.92
C TYR A 48 -1.70 -5.96 -2.45
N SER A 49 -1.00 -6.78 -1.67
CA SER A 49 -1.00 -6.66 -0.21
C SER A 49 0.29 -7.16 0.43
N LEU A 50 0.36 -7.02 1.74
CA LEU A 50 1.40 -7.53 2.61
C LEU A 50 0.73 -8.15 3.83
N GLY A 51 1.33 -9.17 4.44
CA GLY A 51 0.82 -9.85 5.64
C GLY A 51 0.79 -9.02 6.93
N THR A 52 0.58 -7.70 6.83
CA THR A 52 0.29 -6.81 7.95
C THR A 52 -1.09 -7.14 8.55
N PRO A 53 -1.42 -6.64 9.75
CA PRO A 53 -2.77 -6.79 10.30
C PRO A 53 -3.88 -6.28 9.36
N ASN A 54 -3.59 -5.32 8.47
CA ASN A 54 -4.56 -4.85 7.48
C ASN A 54 -4.67 -5.78 6.28
N GLY A 55 -3.56 -6.30 5.76
CA GLY A 55 -3.63 -7.30 4.68
C GLY A 55 -4.30 -8.60 5.11
N GLN A 56 -4.09 -9.02 6.36
CA GLN A 56 -4.75 -10.19 6.93
C GLN A 56 -6.28 -10.07 6.92
N LYS A 57 -6.85 -8.88 7.17
CA LYS A 57 -8.30 -8.67 7.14
C LYS A 57 -8.89 -9.04 5.78
N VAL A 58 -8.22 -8.63 4.70
CA VAL A 58 -8.71 -8.85 3.34
C VAL A 58 -8.57 -10.31 2.95
N THR A 59 -7.42 -10.94 3.23
CA THR A 59 -7.24 -12.37 2.94
C THR A 59 -8.21 -13.24 3.74
N ILE A 60 -8.42 -12.94 5.03
CA ILE A 60 -9.40 -13.65 5.86
C ILE A 60 -10.81 -13.50 5.26
N MET A 61 -11.23 -12.29 4.91
CA MET A 61 -12.54 -12.07 4.28
C MET A 61 -12.72 -12.89 2.99
N LEU A 62 -11.71 -12.93 2.13
CA LEU A 62 -11.78 -13.69 0.87
C LEU A 62 -11.85 -15.20 1.12
N GLU A 63 -11.04 -15.72 2.04
CA GLU A 63 -11.10 -17.14 2.43
C GLU A 63 -12.44 -17.52 3.06
N GLU A 64 -13.02 -16.67 3.92
CA GLU A 64 -14.35 -16.89 4.50
C GLU A 64 -15.45 -16.94 3.43
N LEU A 65 -15.37 -16.07 2.41
CA LEU A 65 -16.30 -16.11 1.27
C LEU A 65 -16.12 -17.37 0.42
N LEU A 66 -14.88 -17.81 0.20
CA LEU A 66 -14.57 -19.06 -0.52
C LEU A 66 -15.09 -20.28 0.26
N ALA A 67 -14.97 -20.28 1.59
CA ALA A 67 -15.51 -21.34 2.45
C ALA A 67 -17.04 -21.45 2.36
N LEU A 68 -17.73 -20.34 2.08
CA LEU A 68 -19.18 -20.30 1.80
C LEU A 68 -19.53 -20.66 0.33
N GLY A 69 -18.54 -21.01 -0.49
CA GLY A 69 -18.74 -21.39 -1.90
C GLY A 69 -18.91 -20.21 -2.86
N VAL A 70 -18.56 -18.99 -2.45
CA VAL A 70 -18.63 -17.80 -3.31
C VAL A 70 -17.46 -17.81 -4.29
N THR A 71 -17.64 -18.44 -5.45
CA THR A 71 -16.59 -18.60 -6.48
C THR A 71 -16.06 -17.27 -7.04
N GLY A 72 -16.88 -16.20 -6.98
CA GLY A 72 -16.45 -14.84 -7.34
C GLY A 72 -15.42 -14.22 -6.39
N ALA A 73 -15.10 -14.88 -5.27
CA ALA A 73 -14.08 -14.45 -4.31
C ALA A 73 -12.69 -15.02 -4.62
N GLU A 74 -12.53 -15.84 -5.67
CA GLU A 74 -11.19 -16.30 -6.08
C GLU A 74 -10.27 -15.12 -6.38
N TYR A 75 -9.02 -15.21 -5.93
CA TYR A 75 -8.08 -14.09 -6.00
C TYR A 75 -6.64 -14.52 -6.24
N ASP A 76 -5.88 -13.69 -6.93
CA ASP A 76 -4.42 -13.74 -6.98
C ASP A 76 -3.85 -12.75 -5.96
N ALA A 77 -3.03 -13.22 -5.02
CA ALA A 77 -2.41 -12.38 -3.99
C ALA A 77 -0.94 -12.08 -4.34
N TRP A 78 -0.67 -10.84 -4.71
CA TRP A 78 0.66 -10.32 -5.05
C TRP A 78 1.27 -9.59 -3.86
N LEU A 79 2.51 -9.93 -3.54
CA LEU A 79 3.25 -9.32 -2.45
C LEU A 79 3.70 -7.88 -2.80
N ILE A 80 3.35 -6.92 -1.95
CA ILE A 80 3.82 -5.53 -1.99
C ILE A 80 4.73 -5.29 -0.78
N ARG A 81 6.02 -5.02 -1.01
CA ARG A 81 6.97 -4.75 0.08
C ARG A 81 6.95 -3.27 0.43
N ILE A 82 6.19 -2.91 1.47
CA ILE A 82 6.04 -1.51 1.86
C ILE A 82 7.35 -0.83 2.27
N GLY A 83 8.31 -1.62 2.81
CA GLY A 83 9.64 -1.13 3.19
C GLY A 83 10.52 -0.75 2.00
N ASP A 84 10.22 -1.32 0.82
CA ASP A 84 10.97 -1.07 -0.43
C ASP A 84 10.30 0.04 -1.26
N GLY A 85 9.15 0.56 -0.82
CA GLY A 85 8.45 1.64 -1.52
C GLY A 85 7.54 1.18 -2.67
N ASP A 86 7.23 -0.11 -2.78
CA ASP A 86 6.34 -0.68 -3.82
C ASP A 86 4.90 -0.08 -3.78
N GLN A 87 4.50 0.53 -2.67
CA GLN A 87 3.22 1.24 -2.55
C GLN A 87 3.21 2.60 -3.28
N ILE A 88 4.39 3.17 -3.56
CA ILE A 88 4.56 4.52 -4.13
C ILE A 88 4.81 4.43 -5.64
N LEU A 89 4.13 3.48 -6.28
CA LEU A 89 4.31 3.12 -7.69
C LEU A 89 3.25 3.74 -8.59
N GLN A 90 3.65 4.14 -9.81
CA GLN A 90 2.69 4.51 -10.85
C GLN A 90 2.12 3.24 -11.47
N ARG A 91 0.83 2.99 -11.27
CA ARG A 91 0.11 1.89 -11.91
C ARG A 91 -0.15 2.23 -13.37
N LEU A 92 0.35 1.41 -14.29
CA LEU A 92 0.04 1.51 -15.73
C LEU A 92 -1.23 0.74 -16.15
N CYS A 93 -2.01 0.22 -15.19
CA CYS A 93 -3.27 -0.45 -15.51
C CYS A 93 -4.39 0.59 -15.65
N ARG A 94 -5.01 0.63 -16.83
CA ARG A 94 -6.20 1.44 -17.18
C ARG A 94 -7.21 1.42 -16.02
N SER A 95 -7.60 2.61 -15.57
CA SER A 95 -8.61 2.93 -14.55
C SER A 95 -8.37 2.42 -13.12
N GLU A 96 -8.17 3.37 -12.20
CA GLU A 96 -8.55 3.44 -10.76
C GLU A 96 -7.48 4.27 -10.01
N PRO A 97 -7.86 5.23 -9.13
CA PRO A 97 -6.92 6.15 -8.49
C PRO A 97 -6.13 5.50 -7.33
N LYS A 98 -5.04 6.18 -6.94
CA LYS A 98 -3.93 5.74 -6.06
C LYS A 98 -4.31 4.97 -4.79
N LEU A 99 -3.37 4.15 -4.34
CA LEU A 99 -3.51 3.17 -3.27
C LEU A 99 -2.68 3.53 -2.03
N GLU A 100 -3.33 3.68 -0.87
CA GLU A 100 -2.77 3.68 0.47
C GLU A 100 -3.36 2.43 1.16
N ASP A 101 -2.58 1.34 1.28
CA ASP A 101 -3.00 0.04 1.90
C ASP A 101 -4.08 -0.77 1.13
N PRO A 102 -4.31 -2.07 1.44
CA PRO A 102 -4.54 -3.16 0.46
C PRO A 102 -5.42 -2.83 -0.76
N GLY A 103 -4.91 -3.13 -1.95
CA GLY A 103 -5.56 -2.84 -3.21
C GLY A 103 -6.21 -4.06 -3.83
N ILE A 104 -7.52 -3.98 -4.08
CA ILE A 104 -8.25 -4.98 -4.87
C ILE A 104 -8.59 -4.36 -6.21
N ALA A 105 -8.13 -4.99 -7.30
CA ALA A 105 -8.55 -4.64 -8.65
C ALA A 105 -9.42 -5.76 -9.25
N ARG A 106 -10.47 -5.37 -9.97
CA ARG A 106 -11.21 -6.26 -10.86
C ARG A 106 -10.70 -6.05 -12.29
N PRO A 107 -10.27 -7.09 -13.02
CA PRO A 107 -10.09 -6.98 -14.45
C PRO A 107 -11.46 -6.68 -15.10
N TYR A 108 -11.52 -5.68 -16.00
CA TYR A 108 -12.71 -5.46 -16.84
C TYR A 108 -12.90 -6.66 -17.79
N PRO A 109 -14.15 -6.97 -18.19
CA PRO A 109 -14.43 -7.97 -19.22
C PRO A 109 -13.82 -7.61 -20.58
#